data_AF-A0A3A8JXW4-F1
#
_entry.id   AF-A0A3A8JXW4-F1
#
_cell.length_a   1.000
_cell.length_b   1.000
_cell.length_c   1.000
_cell.angle_alpha   90.00
_cell.angle_beta   90.00
_cell.angle_gamma   90.00
#
_symmetry.space_group_name_H-M   'P 1'
#
loop_
_entity.id
_entity.type
_entity.pdbx_description
1 polymer ?
#
loop_
_entity_poly.entity_id
_entity_poly.type
_entity_poly.pdbx_seq_one_letter_code
_entity_poly.pdbx_strand_id
1 'polypeptide(L)'
;MLVSAVTLGCALLLGQVEAPEVTGQEAPTGAPVEAPVDSNEAPASGPPATAEPWDFQMAVPGATSPQQPYEGQALCLALPPTPAVPSGAWRARCDEAKKECLVSPAQELDSQGHESDQPLQRVDWCLPLMLPQEKVREYRLVPAIAEAPPGWYRDERGRVLQYNFDLHRRVRVGGAWAPRWLRETDGVDERVRVDFGVDLEWPGDSDRLHRMTLLDTELYLGDAASYEATLLRYDFRSEHDAPLFRVTTFYGRPRRFDVYANLGFWMEVLHGEQVRRDDVHADFLSLAATQVTLDLWHSSDLVSYVRVRAGPSVERDRTNGFFTLVPAAALEGDFTLDRDGFHHVRFGAEAQKVLLAEHVEGRPLRPERLRLRASYEVIALAINDQPVSLTLDGRGTWRDDVANAPAGWEWSAQAGLRFSMWAPARRSAPATSPGKG
;
A
#
# COMPACT_ATOMS: atom_id res chain seq x y z
N MET A 1 7.48 -26.77 -4.62
CA MET A 1 8.70 -26.52 -5.43
C MET A 1 8.62 -25.16 -6.17
N LEU A 2 8.18 -24.08 -5.50
CA LEU A 2 8.06 -22.73 -6.10
C LEU A 2 8.88 -21.66 -5.35
N VAL A 3 9.59 -22.06 -4.28
CA VAL A 3 10.37 -21.15 -3.43
C VAL A 3 11.76 -20.85 -4.02
N SER A 4 12.25 -21.68 -4.96
CA SER A 4 13.60 -21.55 -5.52
C SER A 4 13.71 -20.66 -6.76
N ALA A 5 12.59 -20.25 -7.38
CA ALA A 5 12.61 -19.44 -8.60
C ALA A 5 12.76 -17.93 -8.30
N VAL A 6 12.22 -17.46 -7.18
CA VAL A 6 12.23 -16.03 -6.80
C VAL A 6 13.63 -15.57 -6.37
N THR A 7 14.41 -16.44 -5.74
CA THR A 7 15.80 -16.14 -5.36
C THR A 7 16.77 -16.10 -6.55
N LEU A 8 16.45 -16.77 -7.66
CA LEU A 8 17.30 -16.75 -8.86
C LEU A 8 17.04 -15.49 -9.73
N GLY A 9 15.83 -14.92 -9.68
CA GLY A 9 15.46 -13.73 -10.45
C GLY A 9 16.17 -12.45 -10.00
N CYS A 10 16.42 -12.29 -8.70
CA CYS A 10 17.10 -11.10 -8.16
C CYS A 10 18.61 -11.06 -8.46
N ALA A 11 19.26 -12.20 -8.73
CA ALA A 11 20.69 -12.25 -9.04
C ALA A 11 21.02 -11.91 -10.51
N LEU A 12 20.05 -12.08 -11.42
CA LEU A 12 20.27 -11.86 -12.87
C LEU A 12 20.06 -10.41 -13.32
N LEU A 13 19.40 -9.57 -12.52
CA LEU A 13 19.08 -8.17 -12.88
C LEU A 13 20.20 -7.16 -12.57
N LEU A 14 21.26 -7.57 -11.86
CA LEU A 14 22.40 -6.70 -11.51
C LEU A 14 23.60 -6.82 -12.46
N GLY A 15 23.48 -7.60 -13.55
CA GLY A 15 24.61 -7.94 -14.44
C GLY A 15 24.52 -7.43 -15.88
N GLN A 16 23.61 -6.50 -16.21
CA GLN A 16 23.41 -6.04 -17.59
C GLN A 16 23.41 -4.51 -17.64
N VAL A 17 24.59 -3.91 -17.58
CA VAL A 17 24.83 -2.51 -17.97
C VAL A 17 26.03 -2.51 -18.92
N GLU A 18 25.79 -2.36 -20.22
CA GLU A 18 26.75 -1.76 -21.13
C GLU A 18 26.03 -1.14 -22.34
N ALA A 19 26.48 0.05 -22.71
CA ALA A 19 25.82 1.04 -23.55
C ALA A 19 25.98 0.77 -25.07
N PRO A 20 25.11 1.34 -25.93
CA PRO A 20 25.26 1.22 -27.37
C PRO A 20 26.18 2.31 -27.94
N GLU A 21 27.15 1.89 -28.74
CA GLU A 21 27.96 2.74 -29.62
C GLU A 21 27.27 2.84 -30.99
N VAL A 22 27.08 4.06 -31.48
CA VAL A 22 26.49 4.39 -32.79
C VAL A 22 27.59 4.96 -33.68
N THR A 23 27.80 4.40 -34.87
CA THR A 23 28.46 5.08 -36.00
C THR A 23 28.07 4.47 -37.36
N GLY A 24 27.90 5.35 -38.37
CA GLY A 24 27.88 5.04 -39.82
C GLY A 24 26.51 5.28 -40.50
N GLN A 25 26.21 6.42 -41.16
CA GLN A 25 26.63 6.81 -42.54
C GLN A 25 25.87 5.95 -43.60
N GLU A 26 25.14 6.43 -44.63
CA GLU A 26 25.29 7.56 -45.57
C GLU A 26 23.98 7.68 -46.42
N ALA A 27 23.69 8.87 -46.98
CA ALA A 27 22.70 9.09 -48.06
C ALA A 27 23.34 8.78 -49.45
N PRO A 28 22.65 8.71 -50.62
CA PRO A 28 22.03 9.92 -51.23
C PRO A 28 20.89 9.74 -52.29
N THR A 29 20.32 10.90 -52.66
CA THR A 29 19.84 11.36 -54.00
C THR A 29 18.54 10.85 -54.65
N GLY A 30 17.71 11.82 -55.07
CA GLY A 30 16.83 11.72 -56.24
C GLY A 30 15.59 12.61 -56.21
N ALA A 31 15.66 13.80 -56.79
CA ALA A 31 14.52 14.62 -57.28
C ALA A 31 14.76 14.89 -58.78
N PRO A 32 13.91 15.58 -59.58
CA PRO A 32 12.56 16.15 -59.36
C PRO A 32 11.58 15.82 -60.53
N VAL A 33 10.38 16.45 -60.61
CA VAL A 33 9.78 17.08 -61.82
C VAL A 33 8.36 17.62 -61.51
N GLU A 34 8.05 18.78 -62.10
CA GLU A 34 6.90 19.68 -61.90
C GLU A 34 5.61 19.33 -62.69
N ALA A 35 4.50 19.94 -62.21
CA ALA A 35 3.12 20.19 -62.67
C ALA A 35 2.85 20.38 -64.21
N PRO A 36 1.60 20.52 -64.76
CA PRO A 36 0.39 21.14 -64.16
C PRO A 36 -1.05 20.68 -64.64
N VAL A 37 -2.11 21.15 -63.91
CA VAL A 37 -3.44 21.71 -64.36
C VAL A 37 -4.34 20.85 -65.29
N ASP A 38 -5.65 20.59 -65.09
CA ASP A 38 -6.79 21.52 -64.91
C ASP A 38 -8.15 20.79 -64.65
N SER A 39 -9.12 21.55 -64.12
CA SER A 39 -10.58 21.52 -64.40
C SER A 39 -11.56 20.45 -63.84
N ASN A 40 -12.33 20.89 -62.83
CA ASN A 40 -13.81 20.92 -62.73
C ASN A 40 -14.66 19.93 -63.56
N GLU A 41 -15.39 19.06 -62.85
CA GLU A 41 -16.76 18.68 -63.22
C GLU A 41 -17.59 18.38 -61.94
N ALA A 42 -18.77 18.99 -61.86
CA ALA A 42 -19.75 18.86 -60.76
C ALA A 42 -21.00 18.11 -61.30
N PRO A 43 -21.89 17.58 -60.44
CA PRO A 43 -22.17 16.14 -60.42
C PRO A 43 -23.46 15.75 -61.15
N ALA A 44 -23.44 14.57 -61.77
CA ALA A 44 -24.65 13.88 -62.17
C ALA A 44 -25.28 13.20 -60.93
N SER A 45 -26.53 13.57 -60.63
CA SER A 45 -27.35 12.96 -59.58
C SER A 45 -27.64 11.50 -59.89
N GLY A 46 -26.86 10.59 -59.29
CA GLY A 46 -27.14 9.16 -59.21
C GLY A 46 -28.11 8.82 -58.07
N PRO A 47 -28.72 7.62 -58.10
CA PRO A 47 -29.68 7.14 -57.09
C PRO A 47 -29.07 7.11 -55.67
N PRO A 48 -29.87 7.07 -54.58
CA PRO A 48 -29.38 7.22 -53.22
C PRO A 48 -28.18 6.30 -52.96
N ALA A 49 -27.08 6.94 -52.57
CA ALA A 49 -25.81 6.30 -52.29
C ALA A 49 -26.03 5.12 -51.35
N THR A 50 -25.59 3.93 -51.78
CA THR A 50 -25.03 2.94 -50.87
C THR A 50 -24.16 3.68 -49.86
N ALA A 51 -24.45 3.54 -48.56
CA ALA A 51 -23.73 4.23 -47.50
C ALA A 51 -22.23 4.13 -47.77
N GLU A 52 -21.59 5.28 -48.04
CA GLU A 52 -20.16 5.31 -48.34
C GLU A 52 -19.40 4.62 -47.20
N PRO A 53 -18.37 3.82 -47.53
CA PRO A 53 -17.51 3.22 -46.52
C PRO A 53 -16.95 4.35 -45.67
N TRP A 54 -17.17 4.25 -44.36
CA TRP A 54 -16.76 5.26 -43.41
C TRP A 54 -15.23 5.33 -43.38
N ASP A 55 -14.63 6.30 -44.06
CA ASP A 55 -13.17 6.51 -44.14
C ASP A 55 -12.58 7.18 -42.89
N PHE A 56 -13.22 6.94 -41.74
CA PHE A 56 -12.77 7.49 -40.47
C PHE A 56 -11.66 6.63 -39.88
N GLN A 57 -10.50 7.24 -39.65
CA GLN A 57 -9.40 6.61 -38.93
C GLN A 57 -9.36 7.12 -37.49
N MET A 58 -9.62 6.20 -36.55
CA MET A 58 -9.48 6.48 -35.13
C MET A 58 -7.99 6.47 -34.75
N ALA A 59 -7.50 7.59 -34.23
CA ALA A 59 -6.14 7.66 -33.69
C ALA A 59 -6.03 6.90 -32.37
N VAL A 60 -4.87 6.27 -32.14
CA VAL A 60 -4.54 5.69 -30.83
C VAL A 60 -4.25 6.80 -29.81
N PRO A 61 -4.54 6.56 -28.52
CA PRO A 61 -4.24 7.54 -27.48
C PRO A 61 -2.73 7.77 -27.36
N GLY A 62 -2.36 9.02 -27.12
CA GLY A 62 -1.00 9.42 -26.70
C GLY A 62 -0.98 9.85 -25.23
N ALA A 63 0.19 10.16 -24.69
CA ALA A 63 0.37 10.56 -23.28
C ALA A 63 -0.43 11.82 -22.87
N THR A 64 -0.85 12.65 -23.83
CA THR A 64 -1.68 13.84 -23.59
C THR A 64 -3.17 13.60 -23.80
N SER A 65 -3.57 12.38 -24.16
CA SER A 65 -4.97 12.04 -24.38
C SER A 65 -5.75 12.05 -23.06
N PRO A 66 -7.03 12.45 -23.06
CA PRO A 66 -7.87 12.37 -21.88
C PRO A 66 -7.98 10.93 -21.37
N GLN A 67 -8.08 10.75 -20.06
CA GLN A 67 -8.36 9.44 -19.47
C GLN A 67 -9.87 9.24 -19.39
N GLN A 68 -10.34 8.04 -19.75
CA GLN A 68 -11.72 7.65 -19.54
C GLN A 68 -12.04 7.59 -18.03
N PRO A 69 -13.17 8.13 -17.58
CA PRO A 69 -13.58 8.01 -16.18
C PRO A 69 -13.85 6.53 -15.85
N TYR A 70 -13.45 6.11 -14.66
CA TYR A 70 -13.74 4.76 -14.16
C TYR A 70 -15.25 4.56 -13.94
N GLU A 71 -15.94 5.57 -13.41
CA GLU A 71 -17.38 5.53 -13.20
C GLU A 71 -18.16 5.61 -14.52
N GLY A 72 -19.33 4.98 -14.56
CA GLY A 72 -20.23 4.95 -15.72
C GLY A 72 -20.18 3.63 -16.48
N GLN A 73 -20.89 3.58 -17.62
CA GLN A 73 -20.94 2.39 -18.47
C GLN A 73 -19.96 2.54 -19.64
N ALA A 74 -19.09 1.54 -19.81
CA ALA A 74 -18.30 1.37 -21.02
C ALA A 74 -19.12 0.62 -22.09
N LEU A 75 -19.07 1.09 -23.33
CA LEU A 75 -19.73 0.48 -24.48
C LEU A 75 -18.70 -0.16 -25.40
N CYS A 76 -18.95 -1.37 -25.87
CA CYS A 76 -18.11 -1.98 -26.90
C CYS A 76 -18.47 -1.35 -28.26
N LEU A 77 -17.45 -0.90 -28.97
CA LEU A 77 -17.58 -0.21 -30.25
C LEU A 77 -16.78 -0.93 -31.33
N ALA A 78 -17.43 -1.26 -32.44
CA ALA A 78 -16.78 -1.79 -33.63
C ALA A 78 -16.56 -0.65 -34.64
N LEU A 79 -15.31 -0.25 -34.81
CA LEU A 79 -14.89 0.76 -35.79
C LEU A 79 -14.19 0.10 -36.98
N PRO A 80 -14.08 0.78 -38.13
CA PRO A 80 -13.23 0.33 -39.22
C PRO A 80 -11.81 0.01 -38.71
N PRO A 81 -11.23 -1.16 -39.08
CA PRO A 81 -9.86 -1.51 -38.72
C PRO A 81 -8.86 -0.43 -39.13
N THR A 82 -7.89 -0.15 -38.27
CA THR A 82 -6.76 0.73 -38.58
C THR A 82 -5.46 -0.08 -38.57
N PRO A 83 -4.37 0.43 -39.16
CA PRO A 83 -3.07 -0.23 -39.05
C PRO A 83 -2.63 -0.45 -37.59
N ALA A 84 -3.02 0.45 -36.69
CA ALA A 84 -2.73 0.36 -35.27
C ALA A 84 -3.67 -0.58 -34.50
N VAL A 85 -4.94 -0.69 -34.91
CA VAL A 85 -5.96 -1.54 -34.26
C VAL A 85 -6.65 -2.38 -35.34
N PRO A 86 -6.01 -3.44 -35.84
CA PRO A 86 -6.54 -4.28 -36.92
C PRO A 86 -7.80 -5.05 -36.52
N SER A 87 -8.06 -5.25 -35.22
CA SER A 87 -9.31 -5.88 -34.77
C SER A 87 -10.54 -4.98 -35.01
N GLY A 88 -10.34 -3.67 -35.10
CA GLY A 88 -11.43 -2.68 -35.08
C GLY A 88 -12.21 -2.67 -33.75
N ALA A 89 -11.71 -3.29 -32.69
CA ALA A 89 -12.36 -3.37 -31.39
C ALA A 89 -11.95 -2.21 -30.49
N TRP A 90 -12.95 -1.40 -30.11
CA TRP A 90 -12.77 -0.22 -29.27
C TRP A 90 -13.74 -0.24 -28.10
N ARG A 91 -13.40 0.55 -27.09
CA ARG A 91 -14.22 0.84 -25.92
C ARG A 91 -14.54 2.32 -25.91
N ALA A 92 -15.79 2.66 -25.63
CA ALA A 92 -16.23 4.04 -25.60
C ALA A 92 -16.97 4.37 -24.31
N ARG A 93 -16.72 5.56 -23.77
CA ARG A 93 -17.56 6.20 -22.75
C ARG A 93 -18.09 7.51 -23.31
N CYS A 94 -19.40 7.59 -23.49
CA CYS A 94 -20.06 8.70 -24.17
C CYS A 94 -20.76 9.63 -23.18
N ASP A 95 -20.50 10.93 -23.29
CA ASP A 95 -21.24 11.99 -22.62
C ASP A 95 -22.37 12.45 -23.55
N GLU A 96 -23.61 12.10 -23.20
CA GLU A 96 -24.80 12.45 -23.97
C GLU A 96 -25.04 13.96 -24.07
N ALA A 97 -24.68 14.72 -23.03
CA ALA A 97 -24.91 16.16 -22.99
C ALA A 97 -23.93 16.90 -23.91
N LYS A 98 -22.68 16.41 -24.00
CA LYS A 98 -21.65 16.98 -24.88
C LYS A 98 -21.62 16.38 -26.27
N LYS A 99 -22.32 15.26 -26.49
CA LYS A 99 -22.22 14.43 -27.71
C LYS A 99 -20.76 14.10 -28.03
N GLU A 100 -20.01 13.70 -27.02
CA GLU A 100 -18.60 13.32 -27.12
C GLU A 100 -18.41 11.91 -26.56
N CYS A 101 -17.67 11.07 -27.27
CA CYS A 101 -17.26 9.76 -26.79
C CYS A 101 -15.74 9.72 -26.65
N LEU A 102 -15.28 9.42 -25.44
CA LEU A 102 -13.90 9.07 -25.19
C LEU A 102 -13.70 7.62 -25.61
N VAL A 103 -12.78 7.37 -26.53
CA VAL A 103 -12.63 6.06 -27.21
C VAL A 103 -11.20 5.55 -27.06
N SER A 104 -11.07 4.30 -26.64
CA SER A 104 -9.78 3.62 -26.39
C SER A 104 -9.77 2.23 -27.06
N PRO A 105 -8.61 1.70 -27.45
CA PRO A 105 -8.50 0.32 -27.94
C PRO A 105 -9.05 -0.68 -26.91
N ALA A 106 -9.51 -1.85 -27.36
CA ALA A 106 -9.97 -2.91 -26.47
C ALA A 106 -8.83 -3.78 -25.88
N GLN A 107 -7.64 -3.71 -26.47
CA GLN A 107 -6.44 -4.46 -26.09
C GLN A 107 -5.27 -3.51 -25.81
N GLU A 108 -4.22 -4.03 -25.18
CA GLU A 108 -2.98 -3.29 -24.96
C GLU A 108 -2.26 -3.03 -26.28
N LEU A 109 -1.51 -1.93 -26.34
CA LEU A 109 -0.65 -1.58 -27.46
C LEU A 109 0.80 -1.97 -27.18
N ASP A 110 1.50 -2.43 -28.20
CA ASP A 110 2.93 -2.75 -28.14
C ASP A 110 3.81 -1.49 -28.14
N SER A 111 5.14 -1.67 -28.17
CA SER A 111 6.08 -0.55 -28.20
C SER A 111 6.02 0.30 -29.47
N GLN A 112 5.42 -0.21 -30.55
CA GLN A 112 5.22 0.48 -31.82
C GLN A 112 3.83 1.14 -31.90
N GLY A 113 2.97 0.95 -30.90
CA GLY A 113 1.61 1.47 -30.87
C GLY A 113 0.60 0.60 -31.64
N HIS A 114 0.95 -0.64 -31.96
CA HIS A 114 0.05 -1.61 -32.57
C HIS A 114 -0.66 -2.45 -31.50
N GLU A 115 -1.89 -2.85 -31.79
CA GLU A 115 -2.65 -3.77 -30.95
C GLU A 115 -1.90 -5.08 -30.72
N SER A 116 -1.74 -5.43 -29.45
CA SER A 116 -1.20 -6.70 -29.00
C SER A 116 -2.33 -7.70 -28.72
N ASP A 117 -1.97 -8.97 -28.53
CA ASP A 117 -2.92 -10.02 -28.13
C ASP A 117 -3.31 -9.96 -26.63
N GLN A 118 -2.79 -8.98 -25.88
CA GLN A 118 -3.07 -8.84 -24.45
C GLN A 118 -4.33 -8.02 -24.22
N PRO A 119 -5.36 -8.56 -23.54
CA PRO A 119 -6.54 -7.78 -23.19
C PRO A 119 -6.19 -6.74 -22.12
N LEU A 120 -6.90 -5.61 -22.13
CA LEU A 120 -6.76 -4.61 -21.06
C LEU A 120 -7.09 -5.22 -19.71
N GLN A 121 -6.14 -5.16 -18.77
CA GLN A 121 -6.36 -5.60 -17.40
C GLN A 121 -7.12 -4.55 -16.60
N ARG A 122 -7.90 -4.97 -15.58
CA ARG A 122 -8.59 -4.08 -14.63
C ARG A 122 -9.49 -3.03 -15.28
N VAL A 123 -10.19 -3.40 -16.34
CA VAL A 123 -11.27 -2.59 -16.93
C VAL A 123 -12.63 -3.18 -16.58
N ASP A 124 -13.66 -2.36 -16.62
CA ASP A 124 -15.03 -2.86 -16.52
C ASP A 124 -15.38 -3.68 -17.76
N TRP A 125 -16.39 -4.53 -17.66
CA TRP A 125 -16.90 -5.21 -18.85
C TRP A 125 -17.62 -4.17 -19.71
N CYS A 126 -17.24 -4.07 -20.99
CA CYS A 126 -17.99 -3.22 -21.90
C CYS A 126 -19.30 -3.92 -22.26
N LEU A 127 -20.39 -3.16 -22.27
CA LEU A 127 -21.68 -3.70 -22.66
C LEU A 127 -21.71 -3.90 -24.18
N PRO A 128 -22.19 -5.07 -24.68
CA PRO A 128 -22.30 -5.35 -26.11
C PRO A 128 -23.47 -4.59 -26.76
N LEU A 129 -23.98 -3.55 -26.11
CA LEU A 129 -24.86 -2.54 -26.70
C LEU A 129 -24.03 -1.84 -27.79
N MET A 130 -23.94 -2.49 -28.95
CA MET A 130 -23.37 -1.93 -30.15
C MET A 130 -24.20 -0.68 -30.45
N LEU A 131 -23.64 0.49 -30.15
CA LEU A 131 -24.14 1.73 -30.71
C LEU A 131 -24.19 1.50 -32.22
N PRO A 132 -25.39 1.55 -32.86
CA PRO A 132 -25.48 1.43 -34.30
C PRO A 132 -24.51 2.44 -34.92
N GLN A 133 -23.75 2.05 -35.94
CA GLN A 133 -22.74 2.92 -36.55
C GLN A 133 -23.31 4.31 -36.91
N GLU A 134 -24.59 4.37 -37.28
CA GLU A 134 -25.34 5.60 -37.53
C GLU A 134 -25.39 6.53 -36.30
N LYS A 135 -25.64 5.98 -35.11
CA LYS A 135 -25.60 6.76 -33.86
C LYS A 135 -24.20 7.20 -33.48
N VAL A 136 -23.19 6.37 -33.75
CA VAL A 136 -21.78 6.71 -33.45
C VAL A 136 -21.37 7.99 -34.19
N ARG A 137 -21.87 8.19 -35.41
CA ARG A 137 -21.64 9.40 -36.22
C ARG A 137 -22.21 10.68 -35.62
N GLU A 138 -23.14 10.58 -34.68
CA GLU A 138 -23.68 11.75 -33.96
C GLU A 138 -22.74 12.27 -32.87
N TYR A 139 -21.72 11.48 -32.49
CA TYR A 139 -20.77 11.83 -31.43
C TYR A 139 -19.41 12.22 -32.02
N ARG A 140 -18.77 13.18 -31.36
CA ARG A 140 -17.35 13.44 -31.54
C ARG A 140 -16.56 12.34 -30.85
N LEU A 141 -15.87 11.50 -31.61
CA LEU A 141 -14.97 10.49 -31.06
C LEU A 141 -13.62 11.13 -30.73
N VAL A 142 -13.16 10.97 -29.49
CA VAL A 142 -11.91 11.53 -28.99
C VAL A 142 -11.01 10.39 -28.50
N PRO A 143 -9.78 10.27 -29.00
CA PRO A 143 -8.82 9.28 -28.50
C PRO A 143 -8.61 9.47 -27.00
N ALA A 144 -8.70 8.39 -26.25
CA ALA A 144 -8.62 8.42 -24.80
C ALA A 144 -7.86 7.21 -24.27
N ILE A 145 -7.18 7.40 -23.14
CA ILE A 145 -6.60 6.30 -22.37
C ILE A 145 -7.76 5.58 -21.68
N ALA A 146 -7.79 4.25 -21.76
CA ALA A 146 -8.85 3.46 -21.14
C ALA A 146 -8.90 3.66 -19.62
N GLU A 147 -10.05 3.35 -19.03
CA GLU A 147 -10.27 3.56 -17.60
C GLU A 147 -9.33 2.71 -16.72
N ALA A 148 -9.08 3.19 -15.50
CA ALA A 148 -8.38 2.44 -14.47
C ALA A 148 -9.09 2.63 -13.12
N PRO A 149 -9.20 1.59 -12.27
CA PRO A 149 -9.83 1.71 -10.97
C PRO A 149 -9.01 2.62 -10.04
N PRO A 150 -9.61 3.19 -8.98
CA PRO A 150 -8.88 4.00 -8.01
C PRO A 150 -7.63 3.31 -7.47
N GLY A 151 -6.52 4.06 -7.40
CA GLY A 151 -5.20 3.54 -7.02
C GLY A 151 -4.41 2.84 -8.13
N TRP A 152 -4.96 2.78 -9.34
CA TRP A 152 -4.29 2.27 -10.54
C TRP A 152 -4.19 3.34 -11.62
N TYR A 153 -3.04 3.44 -12.26
CA TYR A 153 -2.80 4.31 -13.40
C TYR A 153 -2.69 3.46 -14.66
N ARG A 154 -3.19 3.97 -15.78
CA ARG A 154 -3.04 3.34 -17.09
C ARG A 154 -2.25 4.27 -18.00
N ASP A 155 -1.26 3.71 -18.68
CA ASP A 155 -0.47 4.46 -19.66
C ASP A 155 -1.15 4.50 -21.04
N GLU A 156 -0.55 5.24 -21.98
CA GLU A 156 -1.05 5.37 -23.34
C GLU A 156 -1.06 4.04 -24.13
N ARG A 157 -0.28 3.05 -23.67
CA ARG A 157 -0.25 1.70 -24.24
C ARG A 157 -1.30 0.78 -23.65
N GLY A 158 -2.09 1.27 -22.71
CA GLY A 158 -3.12 0.47 -22.08
C GLY A 158 -2.62 -0.41 -20.93
N ARG A 159 -1.35 -0.31 -20.53
CA ARG A 159 -0.78 -1.08 -19.41
C ARG A 159 -1.16 -0.42 -18.09
N VAL A 160 -1.52 -1.23 -17.10
CA VAL A 160 -1.84 -0.74 -15.75
C VAL A 160 -0.65 -0.85 -14.82
N LEU A 161 -0.50 0.13 -13.93
CA LEU A 161 0.42 0.09 -12.80
C LEU A 161 -0.31 0.55 -11.54
N GLN A 162 0.00 -0.08 -10.42
CA GLN A 162 -0.50 0.35 -9.12
C GLN A 162 0.38 1.49 -8.58
N TYR A 163 -0.24 2.61 -8.20
CA TYR A 163 0.46 3.76 -7.61
C TYR A 163 -0.01 4.06 -6.18
N ASN A 164 -0.91 3.26 -5.64
CA ASN A 164 -1.44 3.41 -4.30
C ASN A 164 -1.43 2.06 -3.61
N PHE A 165 -0.85 1.96 -2.40
CA PHE A 165 -0.67 0.69 -1.73
C PHE A 165 -1.21 0.75 -0.30
N ASP A 166 -1.91 -0.30 0.10
CA ASP A 166 -2.39 -0.45 1.46
C ASP A 166 -1.46 -1.35 2.28
N LEU A 167 -0.61 -0.71 3.08
CA LEU A 167 0.36 -1.42 3.92
C LEU A 167 -0.28 -2.10 5.16
N HIS A 168 -1.61 -1.99 5.34
CA HIS A 168 -2.36 -2.75 6.35
C HIS A 168 -2.96 -4.04 5.80
N ARG A 169 -2.78 -4.33 4.50
CA ARG A 169 -3.24 -5.55 3.84
C ARG A 169 -2.10 -6.13 3.01
N ARG A 170 -1.19 -6.87 3.63
CA ARG A 170 0.02 -7.36 2.95
C ARG A 170 0.64 -8.55 3.64
N VAL A 171 1.51 -9.24 2.90
CA VAL A 171 2.55 -10.09 3.49
C VAL A 171 3.87 -9.35 3.34
N ARG A 172 4.58 -9.11 4.43
CA ARG A 172 5.85 -8.39 4.43
C ARG A 172 7.02 -9.30 4.78
N VAL A 173 8.15 -9.04 4.13
CA VAL A 173 9.46 -9.58 4.49
C VAL A 173 10.48 -8.45 4.38
N GLY A 174 11.34 -8.30 5.37
CA GLY A 174 12.28 -7.20 5.45
C GLY A 174 13.61 -7.59 6.09
N GLY A 175 14.60 -6.74 5.83
CA GLY A 175 15.92 -6.82 6.43
C GLY A 175 16.38 -5.42 6.79
N ALA A 176 16.97 -5.26 7.98
CA ALA A 176 17.46 -3.97 8.45
C ALA A 176 18.80 -4.14 9.18
N TRP A 177 19.67 -3.14 9.03
CA TRP A 177 20.76 -2.95 9.99
C TRP A 177 20.16 -2.39 11.28
N ALA A 178 20.49 -3.00 12.43
CA ALA A 178 19.81 -2.76 13.70
C ALA A 178 20.80 -2.70 14.89
N PRO A 179 21.70 -1.71 14.91
CA PRO A 179 22.62 -1.51 16.03
C PRO A 179 21.85 -1.33 17.34
N ARG A 180 22.46 -1.77 18.44
CA ARG A 180 21.93 -1.61 19.79
C ARG A 180 22.98 -1.01 20.72
N TRP A 181 22.53 -0.02 21.51
CA TRP A 181 23.31 0.63 22.55
C TRP A 181 22.75 0.25 23.93
N LEU A 182 23.58 -0.32 24.79
CA LEU A 182 23.28 -0.52 26.21
C LEU A 182 23.91 0.63 26.99
N ARG A 183 23.14 1.36 27.81
CA ARG A 183 23.69 2.52 28.53
C ARG A 183 24.83 2.16 29.51
N GLU A 184 24.90 0.91 29.97
CA GLU A 184 25.91 0.47 30.95
C GLU A 184 27.17 -0.14 30.34
N THR A 185 27.15 -0.46 29.05
CA THR A 185 28.34 -0.91 28.33
C THR A 185 28.69 0.18 27.31
N ASP A 186 29.94 0.63 27.23
CA ASP A 186 30.38 1.55 26.17
C ASP A 186 30.36 0.90 24.76
N GLY A 187 29.75 -0.28 24.63
CA GLY A 187 29.70 -1.11 23.43
C GLY A 187 28.47 -0.86 22.56
N VAL A 188 28.66 -1.00 21.26
CA VAL A 188 27.58 -1.06 20.26
C VAL A 188 27.50 -2.50 19.76
N ASP A 189 26.34 -3.12 19.92
CA ASP A 189 26.09 -4.44 19.32
C ASP A 189 25.66 -4.21 17.88
N GLU A 190 26.53 -4.57 16.94
CA GLU A 190 26.23 -4.56 15.51
C GLU A 190 25.38 -5.78 15.16
N ARG A 191 24.12 -5.53 14.73
CA ARG A 191 23.15 -6.60 14.46
C ARG A 191 22.40 -6.37 13.17
N VAL A 192 21.89 -7.45 12.62
CA VAL A 192 20.97 -7.45 11.47
C VAL A 192 19.62 -7.97 11.94
N ARG A 193 18.55 -7.23 11.62
CA ARG A 193 17.18 -7.66 11.82
C ARG A 193 16.64 -8.28 10.53
N VAL A 194 15.99 -9.43 10.64
CA VAL A 194 15.13 -9.99 9.60
C VAL A 194 13.70 -9.99 10.14
N ASP A 195 12.77 -9.39 9.40
CA ASP A 195 11.36 -9.32 9.82
C ASP A 195 10.41 -9.94 8.79
N PHE A 196 9.35 -10.58 9.27
CA PHE A 196 8.25 -11.03 8.44
C PHE A 196 6.91 -10.91 9.17
N GLY A 197 5.82 -10.81 8.42
CA GLY A 197 4.48 -10.78 9.01
C GLY A 197 3.38 -10.69 7.96
N VAL A 198 2.16 -10.98 8.37
CA VAL A 198 0.96 -10.85 7.54
C VAL A 198 0.02 -9.86 8.21
N ASP A 199 -0.33 -8.80 7.50
CA ASP A 199 -1.28 -7.77 7.94
C ASP A 199 -2.56 -7.90 7.12
N LEU A 200 -3.70 -7.95 7.80
CA LEU A 200 -5.02 -8.04 7.20
C LEU A 200 -5.91 -6.96 7.82
N GLU A 201 -6.69 -6.29 6.97
CA GLU A 201 -7.63 -5.25 7.37
C GLU A 201 -8.93 -5.42 6.59
N TRP A 202 -10.07 -5.32 7.26
CA TRP A 202 -11.37 -5.34 6.60
C TRP A 202 -12.39 -4.46 7.34
N PRO A 203 -13.26 -3.73 6.60
CA PRO A 203 -14.39 -3.05 7.21
C PRO A 203 -15.33 -4.06 7.87
N GLY A 204 -15.85 -3.71 9.04
CA GLY A 204 -16.99 -4.40 9.65
C GLY A 204 -18.30 -3.77 9.19
N ASP A 205 -19.26 -3.70 10.11
CA ASP A 205 -20.39 -2.77 9.98
C ASP A 205 -19.87 -1.33 9.73
N SER A 206 -20.71 -0.43 9.23
CA SER A 206 -20.31 0.89 8.69
C SER A 206 -19.43 1.74 9.60
N ASP A 207 -19.44 1.46 10.90
CA ASP A 207 -18.75 2.14 11.98
C ASP A 207 -17.51 1.41 12.49
N ARG A 208 -17.08 0.28 11.89
CA ARG A 208 -16.03 -0.58 12.43
C ARG A 208 -14.93 -0.93 11.43
N LEU A 209 -13.71 -1.02 11.96
CA LEU A 209 -12.55 -1.47 11.20
C LEU A 209 -11.78 -2.54 11.98
N HIS A 210 -11.70 -3.73 11.39
CA HIS A 210 -10.99 -4.87 11.95
C HIS A 210 -9.60 -4.98 11.35
N ARG A 211 -8.65 -5.34 12.20
CA ARG A 211 -7.26 -5.59 11.84
C ARG A 211 -6.79 -6.89 12.49
N MET A 212 -6.02 -7.64 11.73
CA MET A 212 -5.39 -8.86 12.20
C MET A 212 -3.96 -8.92 11.67
N THR A 213 -3.02 -9.11 12.58
CA THR A 213 -1.63 -9.39 12.23
C THR A 213 -1.30 -10.84 12.61
N LEU A 214 -0.73 -11.60 11.69
CA LEU A 214 -0.30 -12.98 11.89
C LEU A 214 1.21 -13.11 11.74
N LEU A 215 1.81 -13.94 12.58
CA LEU A 215 3.22 -14.33 12.51
C LEU A 215 4.19 -13.14 12.44
N ASP A 216 3.89 -12.07 13.18
CA ASP A 216 4.73 -10.88 13.27
C ASP A 216 6.03 -11.24 14.00
N THR A 217 7.10 -11.41 13.23
CA THR A 217 8.35 -11.96 13.72
C THR A 217 9.51 -11.06 13.34
N GLU A 218 10.38 -10.83 14.31
CA GLU A 218 11.64 -10.14 14.15
C GLU A 218 12.77 -10.98 14.75
N LEU A 219 13.77 -11.29 13.92
CA LEU A 219 14.95 -12.04 14.31
C LEU A 219 16.13 -11.09 14.28
N TYR A 220 16.84 -10.97 15.40
CA TYR A 220 18.07 -10.19 15.51
C TYR A 220 19.25 -11.16 15.47
N LEU A 221 20.09 -11.02 14.45
CA LEU A 221 21.27 -11.83 14.20
C LEU A 221 22.54 -11.03 14.54
N GLY A 222 23.53 -11.70 15.12
CA GLY A 222 24.78 -11.10 15.59
C GLY A 222 25.23 -11.74 16.90
N ASP A 223 26.13 -11.08 17.63
CA ASP A 223 26.71 -11.60 18.88
C ASP A 223 25.66 -11.77 20.00
N ALA A 224 24.67 -10.88 20.04
CA ALA A 224 23.53 -10.94 20.95
C ALA A 224 22.24 -11.32 20.20
N ALA A 225 22.23 -12.54 19.63
CA ALA A 225 21.06 -13.06 18.94
C ALA A 225 19.82 -13.07 19.85
N SER A 226 18.71 -12.58 19.33
CA SER A 226 17.43 -12.42 20.04
C SER A 226 16.28 -12.49 19.04
N TYR A 227 15.06 -12.70 19.55
CA TYR A 227 13.88 -12.68 18.71
C TYR A 227 12.69 -12.08 19.44
N GLU A 228 11.77 -11.55 18.65
CA GLU A 228 10.44 -11.14 19.06
C GLU A 228 9.46 -11.75 18.06
N ALA A 229 8.48 -12.53 18.52
CA ALA A 229 7.57 -13.25 17.63
C ALA A 229 6.17 -13.28 18.21
N THR A 230 5.19 -12.85 17.43
CA THR A 230 3.77 -12.83 17.79
C THR A 230 2.99 -13.69 16.81
N LEU A 231 2.25 -14.68 17.30
CA LEU A 231 1.44 -15.54 16.44
C LEU A 231 0.25 -14.80 15.85
N LEU A 232 -0.52 -14.11 16.71
CA LEU A 232 -1.76 -13.46 16.34
C LEU A 232 -1.94 -12.19 17.16
N ARG A 233 -2.22 -11.09 16.48
CA ARG A 233 -2.78 -9.86 17.06
C ARG A 233 -4.08 -9.56 16.34
N TYR A 234 -5.09 -9.18 17.10
CA TYR A 234 -6.36 -8.73 16.56
C TYR A 234 -6.78 -7.46 17.26
N ASP A 235 -7.19 -6.46 16.49
CA ASP A 235 -7.81 -5.27 17.03
C ASP A 235 -8.99 -4.84 16.17
N PHE A 236 -10.00 -4.27 16.81
CA PHE A 236 -11.04 -3.55 16.10
C PHE A 236 -11.16 -2.14 16.68
N ARG A 237 -11.43 -1.21 15.78
CA ARG A 237 -11.76 0.18 16.10
C ARG A 237 -13.20 0.43 15.72
N SER A 238 -13.82 1.36 16.43
CA SER A 238 -15.18 1.78 16.13
C SER A 238 -15.34 3.28 16.23
N GLU A 239 -16.14 3.84 15.34
CA GLU A 239 -16.64 5.21 15.42
C GLU A 239 -18.02 5.17 16.07
N HIS A 240 -18.26 6.01 17.07
CA HIS A 240 -19.58 6.10 17.68
C HIS A 240 -20.25 7.42 17.32
N ASP A 241 -21.46 7.35 16.75
CA ASP A 241 -22.24 8.55 16.44
C ASP A 241 -22.85 9.23 17.68
N ALA A 242 -22.92 8.51 18.81
CA ALA A 242 -23.48 9.00 20.05
C ALA A 242 -22.37 9.41 21.03
N PRO A 243 -22.37 10.66 21.55
CA PRO A 243 -21.38 11.08 22.54
C PRO A 243 -21.59 10.35 23.86
N LEU A 244 -20.49 9.90 24.47
CA LEU A 244 -20.48 9.27 25.79
C LEU A 244 -20.94 10.25 26.87
N PHE A 245 -20.42 11.48 26.81
CA PHE A 245 -20.85 12.56 27.69
C PHE A 245 -20.77 13.92 26.99
N ARG A 246 -21.59 14.85 27.47
CA ARG A 246 -21.72 16.21 26.93
C ARG A 246 -21.20 17.18 27.96
N VAL A 247 -20.11 17.86 27.66
CA VAL A 247 -19.57 18.91 28.53
C VAL A 247 -20.15 20.24 28.07
N THR A 248 -20.96 20.88 28.91
CA THR A 248 -21.45 22.23 28.64
C THR A 248 -20.67 23.22 29.50
N THR A 249 -20.01 24.19 28.87
CA THR A 249 -19.31 25.25 29.59
C THR A 249 -20.17 26.49 29.64
N PHE A 250 -20.21 27.13 30.81
CA PHE A 250 -20.91 28.40 31.03
C PHE A 250 -19.95 29.59 31.17
N TYR A 251 -18.64 29.34 31.09
CA TYR A 251 -17.63 30.38 31.10
C TYR A 251 -17.57 31.06 29.72
N GLY A 252 -18.04 32.31 29.65
CA GLY A 252 -18.19 33.05 28.39
C GLY A 252 -19.53 32.76 27.71
N ARG A 253 -19.52 32.56 26.39
CA ARG A 253 -20.72 32.15 25.65
C ARG A 253 -20.97 30.65 25.89
N PRO A 254 -22.18 30.23 26.30
CA PRO A 254 -22.50 28.82 26.48
C PRO A 254 -22.12 27.99 25.25
N ARG A 255 -21.30 26.96 25.46
CA ARG A 255 -20.87 26.02 24.41
C ARG A 255 -21.04 24.60 24.90
N ARG A 256 -21.47 23.72 24.00
CA ARG A 256 -21.58 22.28 24.21
C ARG A 256 -20.43 21.59 23.47
N PHE A 257 -19.74 20.72 24.18
CA PHE A 257 -18.70 19.84 23.65
C PHE A 257 -19.18 18.40 23.79
N ASP A 258 -19.29 17.72 22.66
CA ASP A 258 -19.66 16.32 22.60
C ASP A 258 -18.39 15.48 22.63
N VAL A 259 -18.26 14.62 23.64
CA VAL A 259 -17.11 13.72 23.78
C VAL A 259 -17.54 12.32 23.39
N TYR A 260 -16.98 11.83 22.29
CA TYR A 260 -17.24 10.50 21.75
C TYR A 260 -16.28 9.50 22.39
N ALA A 261 -16.81 8.34 22.78
CA ALA A 261 -15.99 7.23 23.28
C ALA A 261 -15.82 6.21 22.16
N ASN A 262 -14.80 6.45 21.32
CA ASN A 262 -14.41 5.57 20.24
C ASN A 262 -13.64 4.38 20.83
N LEU A 263 -14.40 3.48 21.45
CA LEU A 263 -13.87 2.31 22.14
C LEU A 263 -13.56 1.21 21.13
N GLY A 264 -12.46 0.54 21.36
CA GLY A 264 -12.08 -0.64 20.61
C GLY A 264 -11.57 -1.73 21.54
N PHE A 265 -11.12 -2.80 20.91
CA PHE A 265 -10.53 -3.94 21.59
C PHE A 265 -9.24 -4.31 20.90
N TRP A 266 -8.27 -4.72 21.70
CA TRP A 266 -7.00 -5.22 21.23
C TRP A 266 -6.68 -6.52 21.96
N MET A 267 -6.22 -7.51 21.23
CA MET A 267 -5.74 -8.76 21.78
C MET A 267 -4.47 -9.21 21.07
N GLU A 268 -3.64 -9.92 21.83
CA GLU A 268 -2.45 -10.58 21.35
C GLU A 268 -2.38 -11.98 21.95
N VAL A 269 -2.05 -12.96 21.12
CA VAL A 269 -1.98 -14.37 21.49
C VAL A 269 -0.61 -14.89 21.09
N LEU A 270 0.07 -15.51 22.06
CA LEU A 270 1.41 -16.07 21.92
C LEU A 270 2.42 -15.06 21.38
N HIS A 271 2.97 -14.26 22.30
CA HIS A 271 4.10 -13.37 22.05
C HIS A 271 5.33 -13.88 22.79
N GLY A 272 6.35 -14.30 22.05
CA GLY A 272 7.64 -14.73 22.57
C GLY A 272 8.68 -13.63 22.42
N GLU A 273 9.43 -13.37 23.49
CA GLU A 273 10.52 -12.40 23.53
C GLU A 273 11.75 -13.07 24.16
N GLN A 274 12.87 -13.07 23.45
CA GLN A 274 14.17 -13.45 23.99
C GLN A 274 15.07 -12.23 24.14
N VAL A 275 15.56 -12.03 25.35
CA VAL A 275 16.43 -10.92 25.73
C VAL A 275 17.81 -11.46 26.05
N ARG A 276 18.84 -10.80 25.52
CA ARG A 276 20.23 -11.13 25.82
C ARG A 276 21.02 -9.87 26.19
N ARG A 277 21.66 -9.89 27.35
CA ARG A 277 22.57 -8.86 27.86
C ARG A 277 23.83 -9.56 28.36
N ASP A 278 24.95 -9.36 27.67
CA ASP A 278 26.21 -10.04 27.97
C ASP A 278 26.01 -11.56 28.08
N ASP A 279 26.33 -12.15 29.23
CA ASP A 279 26.19 -13.58 29.53
C ASP A 279 24.79 -13.97 30.06
N VAL A 280 23.90 -13.00 30.27
CA VAL A 280 22.56 -13.21 30.81
C VAL A 280 21.53 -13.31 29.68
N HIS A 281 20.62 -14.27 29.80
CA HIS A 281 19.49 -14.44 28.89
C HIS A 281 18.18 -14.58 29.66
N ALA A 282 17.10 -14.05 29.08
CA ALA A 282 15.74 -14.22 29.58
C ALA A 282 14.79 -14.53 28.40
N ASP A 283 13.88 -15.47 28.61
CA ASP A 283 12.84 -15.86 27.62
C ASP A 283 11.45 -15.66 28.27
N PHE A 284 10.63 -14.85 27.62
CA PHE A 284 9.29 -14.51 28.07
C PHE A 284 8.28 -14.95 27.02
N LEU A 285 7.20 -15.60 27.46
CA LEU A 285 6.09 -16.00 26.59
C LEU A 285 4.77 -15.45 27.15
N SER A 286 4.27 -14.37 26.55
CA SER A 286 2.91 -13.90 26.79
C SER A 286 1.92 -14.85 26.09
N LEU A 287 1.07 -15.51 26.87
CA LEU A 287 0.07 -16.44 26.35
C LEU A 287 -1.10 -15.69 25.71
N ALA A 288 -1.59 -14.68 26.41
CA ALA A 288 -2.69 -13.85 25.98
C ALA A 288 -2.60 -12.48 26.65
N ALA A 289 -2.87 -11.45 25.87
CA ALA A 289 -3.05 -10.08 26.33
C ALA A 289 -4.39 -9.56 25.80
N THR A 290 -5.14 -8.86 26.64
CA THR A 290 -6.44 -8.28 26.27
C THR A 290 -6.51 -6.86 26.79
N GLN A 291 -6.83 -5.91 25.93
CA GLN A 291 -6.82 -4.50 26.26
C GLN A 291 -8.04 -3.79 25.67
N VAL A 292 -8.55 -2.81 26.40
CA VAL A 292 -9.54 -1.86 25.89
C VAL A 292 -8.78 -0.71 25.25
N THR A 293 -9.23 -0.27 24.08
CA THR A 293 -8.65 0.89 23.38
C THR A 293 -9.61 2.07 23.41
N LEU A 294 -9.06 3.28 23.45
CA LEU A 294 -9.79 4.54 23.30
C LEU A 294 -9.04 5.39 22.28
N ASP A 295 -9.68 5.61 21.13
CA ASP A 295 -9.12 6.44 20.08
C ASP A 295 -9.34 7.92 20.44
N LEU A 296 -8.24 8.63 20.73
CA LEU A 296 -8.23 10.06 21.01
C LEU A 296 -8.46 10.88 19.73
N TRP A 297 -8.07 10.32 18.61
CA TRP A 297 -8.28 10.84 17.27
C TRP A 297 -8.20 9.70 16.25
N HIS A 298 -8.97 9.78 15.16
CA HIS A 298 -8.83 8.92 14.00
C HIS A 298 -9.22 9.66 12.71
N SER A 299 -8.78 9.14 11.56
CA SER A 299 -9.27 9.56 10.25
C SER A 299 -10.69 9.05 9.98
N SER A 300 -11.36 9.63 8.99
CA SER A 300 -12.72 9.24 8.59
C SER A 300 -12.82 7.82 7.99
N ASP A 301 -11.71 7.28 7.46
CA ASP A 301 -11.63 5.88 7.01
C ASP A 301 -11.17 4.93 8.12
N LEU A 302 -11.00 5.43 9.35
CA LEU A 302 -10.47 4.75 10.52
C LEU A 302 -9.05 4.22 10.35
N VAL A 303 -8.35 4.50 9.26
CA VAL A 303 -7.02 3.91 9.00
C VAL A 303 -5.96 4.53 9.90
N SER A 304 -5.94 5.86 10.00
CA SER A 304 -5.00 6.63 10.83
C SER A 304 -5.60 6.95 12.20
N TYR A 305 -4.80 6.92 13.26
CA TYR A 305 -5.28 7.13 14.62
C TYR A 305 -4.19 7.54 15.62
N VAL A 306 -4.65 8.10 16.75
CA VAL A 306 -3.93 8.20 18.01
C VAL A 306 -4.83 7.59 19.07
N ARG A 307 -4.32 6.61 19.83
CA ARG A 307 -5.12 5.91 20.84
C ARG A 307 -4.35 5.58 22.09
N VAL A 308 -5.09 5.44 23.17
CA VAL A 308 -4.61 4.81 24.39
C VAL A 308 -5.20 3.41 24.51
N ARG A 309 -4.42 2.45 25.00
CA ARG A 309 -4.88 1.09 25.30
C ARG A 309 -4.41 0.67 26.68
N ALA A 310 -5.23 -0.10 27.39
CA ALA A 310 -4.85 -0.62 28.70
C ALA A 310 -5.53 -1.97 29.00
N GLY A 311 -4.80 -2.84 29.69
CA GLY A 311 -5.31 -4.14 30.12
C GLY A 311 -4.22 -5.12 30.54
N PRO A 312 -4.60 -6.31 31.04
CA PRO A 312 -3.65 -7.31 31.50
C PRO A 312 -3.15 -8.23 30.37
N SER A 313 -2.00 -8.84 30.61
CA SER A 313 -1.55 -10.06 29.94
C SER A 313 -1.13 -11.13 30.94
N VAL A 314 -1.19 -12.39 30.50
CA VAL A 314 -0.66 -13.54 31.23
C VAL A 314 0.63 -13.95 30.55
N GLU A 315 1.73 -13.88 31.29
CA GLU A 315 3.07 -14.18 30.78
C GLU A 315 3.68 -15.36 31.53
N ARG A 316 4.44 -16.18 30.82
CA ARG A 316 5.30 -17.21 31.38
C ARG A 316 6.75 -16.75 31.28
N ASP A 317 7.40 -16.60 32.41
CA ASP A 317 8.85 -16.49 32.48
C ASP A 317 9.42 -17.89 32.22
N ARG A 318 9.92 -18.13 31.01
CA ARG A 318 10.41 -19.46 30.61
C ARG A 318 11.76 -19.79 31.22
N THR A 319 12.54 -18.76 31.55
CA THR A 319 13.84 -18.91 32.21
C THR A 319 13.68 -19.38 33.64
N ASN A 320 12.75 -18.80 34.40
CA ASN A 320 12.54 -19.11 35.81
C ASN A 320 11.37 -20.07 36.08
N GLY A 321 10.52 -20.34 35.09
CA GLY A 321 9.54 -21.43 35.11
C GLY A 321 8.17 -21.12 35.72
N PHE A 322 7.82 -19.85 35.94
CA PHE A 322 6.54 -19.45 36.56
C PHE A 322 5.68 -18.53 35.67
N PHE A 323 4.42 -18.36 36.05
CA PHE A 323 3.46 -17.46 35.40
C PHE A 323 3.35 -16.14 36.15
N THR A 324 3.14 -15.05 35.42
CA THR A 324 2.96 -13.70 35.93
C THR A 324 1.73 -13.04 35.30
N LEU A 325 1.21 -12.03 36.00
CA LEU A 325 0.18 -11.14 35.50
C LEU A 325 0.83 -9.80 35.19
N VAL A 326 0.70 -9.31 33.95
CA VAL A 326 1.37 -8.09 33.51
C VAL A 326 0.32 -7.08 33.02
N PRO A 327 -0.23 -6.23 33.92
CA PRO A 327 -0.96 -5.04 33.48
C PRO A 327 -0.07 -4.11 32.66
N ALA A 328 -0.65 -3.62 31.56
CA ALA A 328 0.01 -2.72 30.63
C ALA A 328 -0.91 -1.55 30.26
N ALA A 329 -0.29 -0.42 29.93
CA ALA A 329 -0.94 0.72 29.29
C ALA A 329 -0.02 1.27 28.20
N ALA A 330 -0.59 1.64 27.06
CA ALA A 330 0.15 2.20 25.95
C ALA A 330 -0.56 3.39 25.31
N LEU A 331 0.23 4.35 24.82
CA LEU A 331 -0.17 5.38 23.88
C LEU A 331 0.46 5.04 22.53
N GLU A 332 -0.33 4.96 21.47
CA GLU A 332 0.19 4.63 20.14
C GLU A 332 -0.52 5.42 19.03
N GLY A 333 0.17 5.57 17.91
CA GLY A 333 -0.37 6.20 16.73
C GLY A 333 0.13 5.54 15.45
N ASP A 334 -0.71 5.54 14.43
CA ASP A 334 -0.43 5.03 13.09
C ASP A 334 -1.03 6.01 12.08
N PHE A 335 -0.23 6.48 11.13
CA PHE A 335 -0.59 7.54 10.21
C PHE A 335 -0.14 7.20 8.80
N THR A 336 -1.04 7.42 7.85
CA THR A 336 -0.68 7.57 6.45
C THR A 336 -0.67 9.06 6.11
N LEU A 337 0.51 9.60 5.82
CA LEU A 337 0.72 11.06 5.76
C LEU A 337 0.25 11.68 4.44
N ASP A 338 0.25 10.91 3.36
CA ASP A 338 -0.09 11.36 2.02
C ASP A 338 -1.35 10.69 1.47
N ARG A 339 -1.90 11.28 0.40
CA ARG A 339 -3.12 10.78 -0.25
C ARG A 339 -2.86 9.47 -1.00
N ASP A 340 -1.66 9.30 -1.52
CA ASP A 340 -1.28 8.15 -2.35
C ASP A 340 -0.86 6.93 -1.50
N GLY A 341 -0.64 7.13 -0.19
CA GLY A 341 -0.30 6.08 0.76
C GLY A 341 1.17 5.64 0.70
N PHE A 342 2.08 6.52 0.31
CA PHE A 342 3.50 6.20 0.24
C PHE A 342 4.22 6.34 1.58
N HIS A 343 3.74 7.20 2.48
CA HIS A 343 4.42 7.59 3.71
C HIS A 343 3.62 7.14 4.93
N HIS A 344 4.22 6.27 5.73
CA HIS A 344 3.64 5.72 6.94
C HIS A 344 4.47 6.06 8.17
N VAL A 345 3.83 6.57 9.21
CA VAL A 345 4.46 6.84 10.51
C VAL A 345 3.72 6.05 11.58
N ARG A 346 4.47 5.35 12.42
CA ARG A 346 3.94 4.73 13.63
C ARG A 346 4.75 5.15 14.83
N PHE A 347 4.11 5.30 15.97
CA PHE A 347 4.81 5.48 17.24
C PHE A 347 4.07 4.79 18.37
N GLY A 348 4.78 4.57 19.47
CA GLY A 348 4.17 4.02 20.67
C GLY A 348 5.04 4.20 21.90
N ALA A 349 4.38 4.33 23.04
CA ALA A 349 4.97 4.25 24.36
C ALA A 349 4.11 3.28 25.19
N GLU A 350 4.72 2.23 25.74
CA GLU A 350 4.05 1.20 26.53
C GLU A 350 4.74 0.99 27.87
N ALA A 351 3.97 1.08 28.95
CA ALA A 351 4.44 0.78 30.30
C ALA A 351 3.78 -0.51 30.79
N GLN A 352 4.59 -1.39 31.38
CA GLN A 352 4.16 -2.68 31.90
C GLN A 352 4.67 -2.86 33.34
N LYS A 353 3.87 -3.50 34.17
CA LYS A 353 4.22 -3.85 35.55
C LYS A 353 4.05 -5.36 35.73
N VAL A 354 5.10 -6.06 36.15
CA VAL A 354 5.04 -7.51 36.40
C VAL A 354 4.54 -7.75 37.83
N LEU A 355 3.37 -8.38 37.94
CA LEU A 355 2.73 -8.76 39.20
C LEU A 355 2.71 -10.28 39.36
N LEU A 356 2.55 -10.72 40.60
CA LEU A 356 2.48 -12.14 40.98
C LEU A 356 3.72 -12.96 40.57
N ALA A 357 4.86 -12.32 40.34
CA ALA A 357 6.13 -13.00 40.12
C ALA A 357 6.65 -13.65 41.41
N GLU A 358 7.25 -14.82 41.27
CA GLU A 358 8.01 -15.44 42.35
C GLU A 358 9.31 -14.68 42.59
N HIS A 359 9.89 -14.83 43.78
CA HIS A 359 11.17 -14.19 44.09
C HIS A 359 12.29 -14.85 43.28
N VAL A 360 13.03 -14.03 42.52
CA VAL A 360 14.22 -14.45 41.78
C VAL A 360 15.39 -13.60 42.29
N GLU A 361 16.50 -14.25 42.63
CA GLU A 361 17.71 -13.57 43.07
C GLU A 361 18.22 -12.60 41.98
N GLY A 362 18.65 -11.41 42.39
CA GLY A 362 19.13 -10.39 41.44
C GLY A 362 18.03 -9.72 40.61
N ARG A 363 16.75 -9.86 41.00
CA ARG A 363 15.59 -9.21 40.35
C ARG A 363 14.69 -8.52 41.40
N PRO A 364 14.14 -7.32 41.13
CA PRO A 364 13.17 -6.68 42.01
C PRO A 364 11.87 -7.51 42.14
N LEU A 365 11.21 -7.42 43.29
CA LEU A 365 9.95 -8.14 43.56
C LEU A 365 8.79 -7.76 42.63
N ARG A 366 8.83 -6.55 42.07
CA ARG A 366 7.81 -6.03 41.16
C ARG A 366 8.46 -5.34 39.98
N PRO A 367 8.97 -6.11 39.02
CA PRO A 367 9.63 -5.56 37.85
C PRO A 367 8.72 -4.68 37.00
N GLU A 368 9.33 -3.81 36.23
CA GLU A 368 8.71 -2.85 35.33
C GLU A 368 9.40 -2.88 33.96
N ARG A 369 8.62 -2.58 32.93
CA ARG A 369 9.13 -2.41 31.57
C ARG A 369 8.53 -1.17 30.94
N LEU A 370 9.34 -0.44 30.20
CA LEU A 370 8.93 0.71 29.41
C LEU A 370 9.47 0.53 28.00
N ARG A 371 8.59 0.54 27.01
CA ARG A 371 8.94 0.39 25.59
C ARG A 371 8.53 1.64 24.84
N LEU A 372 9.45 2.18 24.05
CA LEU A 372 9.27 3.31 23.16
C LEU A 372 9.58 2.84 21.75
N ARG A 373 8.73 3.20 20.80
CA ARG A 373 8.91 2.92 19.37
C ARG A 373 8.52 4.13 18.53
N ALA A 374 9.28 4.38 17.48
CA ALA A 374 8.93 5.33 16.42
C ALA A 374 9.44 4.77 15.10
N SER A 375 8.55 4.54 14.13
CA SER A 375 8.90 3.98 12.84
C SER A 375 8.36 4.84 11.71
N TYR A 376 9.16 4.96 10.66
CA TYR A 376 8.79 5.58 9.40
C TYR A 376 9.03 4.58 8.26
N GLU A 377 8.03 4.39 7.42
CA GLU A 377 8.08 3.51 6.27
C GLU A 377 7.67 4.29 5.02
N VAL A 378 8.52 4.30 4.00
CA VAL A 378 8.26 5.00 2.73
C VAL A 378 8.43 4.05 1.55
N ILE A 379 7.41 3.98 0.70
CA ILE A 379 7.45 3.20 -0.54
C ILE A 379 8.39 3.91 -1.52
N ALA A 380 9.48 3.24 -1.89
CA ALA A 380 10.51 3.81 -2.75
C ALA A 380 10.29 3.44 -4.22
N LEU A 381 9.83 2.21 -4.49
CA LEU A 381 9.54 1.70 -5.82
C LEU A 381 8.57 0.52 -5.73
N ALA A 382 8.08 0.04 -6.88
CA ALA A 382 7.32 -1.21 -6.97
C ALA A 382 7.91 -2.13 -8.04
N ILE A 383 7.90 -3.44 -7.78
CA ILE A 383 8.29 -4.49 -8.74
C ILE A 383 7.08 -5.37 -8.97
N ASN A 384 6.55 -5.42 -10.20
CA ASN A 384 5.32 -6.16 -10.53
C ASN A 384 4.14 -5.79 -9.59
N ASP A 385 3.91 -4.48 -9.41
CA ASP A 385 2.91 -3.93 -8.49
C ASP A 385 3.06 -4.37 -7.01
N GLN A 386 4.27 -4.79 -6.61
CA GLN A 386 4.61 -5.10 -5.22
C GLN A 386 5.53 -4.02 -4.65
N PRO A 387 5.14 -3.27 -3.62
CA PRO A 387 5.93 -2.14 -3.15
C PRO A 387 7.15 -2.59 -2.35
N VAL A 388 8.26 -1.91 -2.62
CA VAL A 388 9.52 -2.00 -1.89
C VAL A 388 9.69 -0.72 -1.10
N SER A 389 9.76 -0.86 0.22
CA SER A 389 9.77 0.27 1.14
C SER A 389 11.11 0.40 1.85
N LEU A 390 11.54 1.64 2.06
CA LEU A 390 12.59 1.99 3.00
C LEU A 390 11.96 2.12 4.39
N THR A 391 12.63 1.57 5.40
CA THR A 391 12.16 1.59 6.79
C THR A 391 13.22 2.23 7.68
N LEU A 392 12.78 3.11 8.58
CA LEU A 392 13.56 3.69 9.66
C LEU A 392 12.81 3.44 10.97
N ASP A 393 13.45 2.82 11.95
CA ASP A 393 12.81 2.41 13.21
C ASP A 393 13.71 2.79 14.40
N GLY A 394 13.18 3.57 15.33
CA GLY A 394 13.84 3.93 16.59
C GLY A 394 13.13 3.25 17.76
N ARG A 395 13.89 2.55 18.59
CA ARG A 395 13.39 1.83 19.77
C ARG A 395 14.16 2.21 21.03
N GLY A 396 13.42 2.29 22.13
CA GLY A 396 13.98 2.46 23.47
C GLY A 396 13.27 1.52 24.44
N THR A 397 14.00 0.63 25.10
CA THR A 397 13.43 -0.28 26.09
C THR A 397 14.15 -0.11 27.41
N TRP A 398 13.41 0.26 28.46
CA TRP A 398 13.88 0.17 29.82
C TRP A 398 13.22 -1.01 30.52
N ARG A 399 14.00 -1.76 31.29
CA ARG A 399 13.52 -2.92 32.04
C ARG A 399 14.43 -3.26 33.21
N ASP A 400 13.87 -3.87 34.23
CA ASP A 400 14.55 -4.38 35.43
C ASP A 400 14.15 -5.83 35.77
N ASP A 401 13.53 -6.54 34.83
CA ASP A 401 12.97 -7.87 35.00
C ASP A 401 13.92 -9.02 34.63
N VAL A 402 15.13 -8.69 34.17
CA VAL A 402 16.18 -9.66 33.83
C VAL A 402 17.05 -9.90 35.05
N ALA A 403 17.02 -11.12 35.59
CA ALA A 403 17.76 -11.48 36.79
C ALA A 403 19.29 -11.36 36.58
N ASN A 404 19.98 -10.76 37.54
CA ASN A 404 21.44 -10.55 37.49
C ASN A 404 21.93 -9.64 36.36
N ALA A 405 21.01 -8.95 35.68
CA ALA A 405 21.36 -7.86 34.78
C ALA A 405 20.91 -6.53 35.41
N PRO A 406 21.73 -5.48 35.31
CA PRO A 406 21.35 -4.18 35.84
C PRO A 406 20.14 -3.58 35.12
N ALA A 407 19.36 -2.76 35.83
CA ALA A 407 18.21 -2.06 35.27
C ALA A 407 18.66 -0.91 34.38
N GLY A 408 18.19 -0.86 33.14
CA GLY A 408 18.75 0.06 32.18
C GLY A 408 17.98 0.21 30.88
N TRP A 409 18.25 1.32 30.21
CA TRP A 409 17.76 1.62 28.87
C TRP A 409 18.63 0.94 27.81
N GLU A 410 17.97 0.29 26.87
CA GLU A 410 18.51 -0.16 25.59
C GLU A 410 17.92 0.69 24.47
N TRP A 411 18.77 1.20 23.60
CA TRP A 411 18.34 1.96 22.43
C TRP A 411 18.73 1.24 21.15
N SER A 412 17.91 1.36 20.12
CA SER A 412 18.21 0.85 18.78
C SER A 412 17.69 1.80 17.73
N ALA A 413 18.45 1.99 16.66
CA ALA A 413 18.06 2.78 15.50
C ALA A 413 18.34 1.93 14.28
N GLN A 414 17.31 1.63 13.51
CA GLN A 414 17.32 0.60 12.50
C GLN A 414 16.98 1.22 11.15
N ALA A 415 17.69 0.79 10.11
CA ALA A 415 17.47 1.23 8.75
C ALA A 415 17.48 0.01 7.83
N GLY A 416 16.46 -0.11 6.98
CA GLY A 416 16.29 -1.33 6.19
C GLY A 416 15.33 -1.21 5.02
N LEU A 417 15.17 -2.33 4.35
CA LEU A 417 14.26 -2.51 3.22
C LEU A 417 13.18 -3.53 3.57
N ARG A 418 11.98 -3.30 3.07
CA ARG A 418 10.84 -4.21 3.23
C ARG A 418 10.14 -4.42 1.90
N PHE A 419 10.03 -5.68 1.52
CA PHE A 419 9.22 -6.12 0.40
C PHE A 419 7.81 -6.43 0.89
N SER A 420 6.79 -5.84 0.29
CA SER A 420 5.39 -6.15 0.60
C SER A 420 4.74 -6.83 -0.58
N MET A 421 4.15 -7.99 -0.33
CA MET A 421 3.41 -8.80 -1.29
C MET A 421 1.91 -8.68 -1.06
N TRP A 422 1.16 -8.73 -2.17
CA TRP A 422 -0.29 -8.67 -2.21
C TRP A 422 -0.87 -7.42 -1.54
N ALA A 423 -0.15 -6.30 -1.59
CA ALA A 423 -0.62 -5.01 -1.10
C ALA A 423 -1.64 -4.42 -2.09
N PRO A 424 -2.95 -4.44 -1.81
CA PRO A 424 -3.95 -3.90 -2.73
C PRO A 424 -3.94 -2.37 -2.69
N ALA A 425 -4.66 -1.73 -3.62
CA ALA A 425 -4.96 -0.31 -3.50
C ALA A 425 -5.79 -0.02 -2.23
N ARG A 426 -5.59 1.15 -1.63
CA ARG A 426 -6.35 1.59 -0.44
C ARG A 426 -7.83 1.73 -0.77
N ARG A 427 -8.68 1.49 0.22
CA ARG A 427 -10.14 1.67 0.09
C ARG A 427 -10.52 3.14 -0.18
N SER A 428 -9.74 4.06 0.37
CA SER A 428 -9.85 5.50 0.20
C SER A 428 -8.93 6.04 -0.92
N ALA A 429 -8.46 5.18 -1.83
CA ALA A 429 -7.60 5.60 -2.92
C ALA A 429 -8.32 6.63 -3.81
N PRO A 430 -7.64 7.71 -4.23
CA PRO A 430 -8.21 8.68 -5.14
C PRO A 430 -8.40 8.07 -6.53
N ALA A 431 -9.41 8.53 -7.26
CA ALA A 431 -9.46 8.33 -8.71
C ALA A 431 -8.25 9.04 -9.34
N THR A 432 -7.67 8.46 -10.40
CA THR A 432 -6.56 9.09 -11.12
C THR A 432 -7.00 10.43 -11.67
N SER A 433 -6.30 11.50 -11.28
CA SER A 433 -6.45 12.79 -11.94
C SER A 433 -5.51 12.83 -13.13
N PRO A 434 -5.93 13.34 -14.30
CA PRO A 434 -5.00 13.60 -15.39
C PRO A 434 -3.96 14.62 -14.91
N GLY A 435 -2.67 14.27 -15.01
CA GLY A 435 -1.58 15.26 -14.91
C GLY A 435 -0.59 15.15 -13.75
N LYS A 436 -0.22 13.95 -13.29
CA LYS A 436 1.06 13.76 -12.58
C LYS A 436 1.77 12.52 -13.08
N GLY A 437 2.56 12.72 -14.14
CA GLY A 437 3.78 11.95 -14.43
C GLY A 437 4.98 12.75 -13.98
#